data_AF-A0A022R9E2-F1
#
_entry.id   AF-A0A022R9E2-F1
#
_cell.length_a   1.000
_cell.length_b   1.000
_cell.length_c   1.000
_cell.angle_alpha   90.00
_cell.angle_beta   90.00
_cell.angle_gamma   90.00
#
_symmetry.space_group_name_H-M   'P 1'
#
loop_
_entity.id
_entity.type
_entity.pdbx_description
1 polymer ?
#
loop_
_entity_poly.entity_id
_entity_poly.type
_entity_poly.pdbx_seq_one_letter_code
_entity_poly.pdbx_strand_id
1 'polypeptide(L)'
;MFFDMILDSFQYIMANGALVRVLIHTDVTKYLYFKAVDGSFVYNKGKIHKVPATDMEALKSPLMGIFEKRRARKFFIYVQDYNESDPKTHEGMNLTTVTTRQLIAKYGLDDNTVDFIGHALALQRDDRYLDEPALDTVKRMKLYAESLARFAGGSPYIYPLYGLGELPQAFARLSAVYGGTYMLNKPECKVEFDEEGKVCGVTSEGETAKCKKVVCDPSYLSNK
;
A
#
# COMPACT_ATOMS: atom_id res chain seq x y z
N MET A 1 -28.92 -10.87 0.56
CA MET A 1 -27.73 -11.67 0.20
C MET A 1 -26.88 -10.80 -0.73
N PHE A 2 -25.94 -10.05 -0.17
CA PHE A 2 -25.03 -9.21 -0.95
C PHE A 2 -23.83 -10.06 -1.35
N PHE A 3 -23.74 -10.45 -2.61
CA PHE A 3 -22.52 -10.98 -3.20
C PHE A 3 -21.87 -9.84 -3.97
N ASP A 4 -20.89 -9.19 -3.34
CA ASP A 4 -19.85 -8.52 -4.09
C ASP A 4 -18.76 -9.56 -4.35
N MET A 5 -18.76 -10.10 -5.57
CA MET A 5 -17.71 -10.99 -6.03
C MET A 5 -16.60 -10.08 -6.53
N ILE A 6 -15.43 -10.13 -5.89
CA ILE A 6 -14.25 -9.32 -6.19
C ILE A 6 -13.91 -9.45 -7.69
N LEU A 7 -14.40 -8.52 -8.51
CA LEU A 7 -14.16 -8.47 -9.96
C LEU A 7 -12.85 -7.72 -10.29
N ASP A 8 -12.40 -6.86 -9.38
CA ASP A 8 -11.13 -6.15 -9.45
C ASP A 8 -10.02 -6.91 -8.70
N SER A 9 -8.75 -6.63 -8.99
CA SER A 9 -7.63 -7.19 -8.22
C SER A 9 -7.85 -7.00 -6.72
N PHE A 10 -7.86 -8.09 -5.95
CA PHE A 10 -8.06 -8.03 -4.49
C PHE A 10 -6.92 -7.23 -3.84
N GLN A 11 -7.28 -6.13 -3.17
CA GLN A 11 -6.32 -5.23 -2.53
C GLN A 11 -6.79 -4.83 -1.14
N TYR A 12 -5.85 -4.84 -0.20
CA TYR A 12 -6.03 -4.25 1.12
C TYR A 12 -5.46 -2.83 1.16
N ILE A 13 -5.99 -2.01 2.06
CA ILE A 13 -5.53 -0.64 2.25
C ILE A 13 -4.70 -0.57 3.53
N MET A 14 -3.46 -0.07 3.44
CA MET A 14 -2.66 0.24 4.62
C MET A 14 -3.33 1.32 5.45
N ALA A 15 -3.55 1.05 6.74
CA ALA A 15 -4.25 1.94 7.66
C ALA A 15 -3.61 3.34 7.73
N ASN A 16 -2.28 3.46 7.68
CA ASN A 16 -1.57 4.73 7.60
C ASN A 16 -1.04 5.08 6.20
N GLY A 17 -1.62 4.46 5.16
CA GLY A 17 -1.22 4.66 3.77
C GLY A 17 -1.64 6.01 3.17
N ALA A 18 -1.08 6.34 2.01
CA ALA A 18 -1.40 7.56 1.28
C ALA A 18 -2.88 7.65 0.88
N LEU A 19 -3.49 6.53 0.45
CA LEU A 19 -4.91 6.48 0.11
C LEU A 19 -5.78 6.93 1.30
N VAL A 20 -5.54 6.40 2.50
CA VAL A 20 -6.30 6.80 3.71
C VAL A 20 -6.15 8.29 4.00
N ARG A 21 -4.95 8.85 3.81
CA ARG A 21 -4.74 10.31 3.94
C ARG A 21 -5.57 11.11 2.93
N VAL A 22 -5.64 10.66 1.68
CA VAL A 22 -6.51 11.29 0.65
C VAL A 22 -7.98 11.18 1.01
N LEU A 23 -8.43 10.01 1.47
CA LEU A 23 -9.84 9.81 1.87
C LEU A 23 -10.26 10.78 2.98
N ILE A 24 -9.39 10.98 3.98
CA ILE A 24 -9.62 11.92 5.09
C ILE A 24 -9.58 13.37 4.57
N HIS A 25 -8.57 13.72 3.79
CA HIS A 25 -8.37 15.09 3.31
C HIS A 25 -9.50 15.58 2.38
N THR A 26 -10.06 14.67 1.59
CA THR A 26 -11.18 14.94 0.67
C THR A 26 -12.56 14.78 1.32
N ASP A 27 -12.60 14.39 2.60
CA ASP A 27 -13.83 14.16 3.36
C ASP A 27 -14.79 13.13 2.72
N VAL A 28 -14.26 12.20 1.92
CA VAL A 28 -15.06 11.09 1.36
C VAL A 28 -15.31 9.97 2.37
N THR A 29 -14.61 9.98 3.50
CA THR A 29 -14.80 9.03 4.60
C THR A 29 -16.24 9.03 5.14
N LYS A 30 -17.01 10.12 4.97
CA LYS A 30 -18.43 10.16 5.34
C LYS A 30 -19.33 9.22 4.51
N TYR A 31 -18.83 8.73 3.38
CA TYR A 31 -19.53 7.79 2.51
C TYR A 31 -19.02 6.35 2.65
N LEU A 32 -17.98 6.13 3.44
CA LEU A 32 -17.25 4.87 3.48
C LEU A 32 -17.17 4.36 4.92
N TYR A 33 -17.52 3.10 5.11
CA TYR A 33 -17.28 2.40 6.37
C TYR A 33 -16.14 1.40 6.16
N PHE A 34 -15.18 1.37 7.07
CA PHE A 34 -14.04 0.46 7.01
C PHE A 34 -14.09 -0.54 8.17
N LYS A 35 -13.67 -1.77 7.89
CA LYS A 35 -13.36 -2.76 8.91
C LYS A 35 -11.87 -3.06 8.88
N ALA A 36 -11.27 -3.19 10.06
CA ALA A 36 -9.91 -3.69 10.16
C ALA A 36 -9.87 -5.17 9.78
N VAL A 37 -8.80 -5.59 9.11
CA VAL A 37 -8.58 -6.99 8.74
C VAL A 37 -7.98 -7.71 9.95
N ASP A 38 -8.56 -8.85 10.33
CA ASP A 38 -8.31 -9.52 11.63
C ASP A 38 -6.86 -10.03 11.82
N GLY A 39 -6.12 -10.23 10.73
CA GLY A 39 -4.76 -10.76 10.81
C GLY A 39 -4.03 -10.74 9.48
N SER A 40 -2.69 -10.71 9.58
CA SER A 40 -1.78 -11.00 8.48
C SER A 40 -1.10 -12.33 8.77
N PHE A 41 -0.87 -13.14 7.74
CA PHE A 41 -0.29 -14.48 7.87
C PHE A 41 0.81 -14.69 6.84
N VAL A 42 1.84 -15.44 7.24
CA VAL A 42 2.97 -15.82 6.39
C VAL A 42 3.03 -17.34 6.27
N TYR A 43 3.31 -17.83 5.07
CA TYR A 43 3.58 -19.25 4.83
C TYR A 43 5.07 -19.52 5.03
N ASN A 44 5.41 -20.45 5.92
CA ASN A 44 6.79 -20.85 6.17
C ASN A 44 6.83 -22.37 6.40
N LYS A 45 7.70 -23.08 5.66
CA LYS A 45 7.97 -24.52 5.83
C LYS A 45 6.70 -25.38 5.97
N GLY A 46 5.74 -25.21 5.07
CA GLY A 46 4.53 -26.04 5.05
C GLY A 46 3.41 -25.57 5.98
N LYS A 47 3.60 -24.48 6.73
CA LYS A 47 2.63 -24.01 7.74
C LYS A 47 2.35 -22.52 7.59
N ILE A 48 1.13 -22.15 7.92
CA ILE A 48 0.68 -20.76 7.98
C ILE A 48 0.88 -20.26 9.41
N HIS A 49 1.53 -19.11 9.55
CA HIS A 49 1.82 -18.48 10.83
C HIS A 49 1.25 -17.07 10.86
N LYS A 50 0.62 -16.68 11.96
CA LYS A 50 0.19 -15.29 12.16
C LYS A 50 1.42 -14.38 12.27
N VAL A 51 1.44 -13.31 11.49
CA VAL A 51 2.40 -12.21 11.63
C VAL A 51 2.05 -11.46 12.92
N PRO A 52 2.98 -11.34 13.89
CA PRO A 52 2.69 -10.70 15.16
C PRO A 52 2.24 -9.25 15.01
N ALA A 53 1.15 -8.88 15.69
CA ALA A 53 0.63 -7.52 15.75
C ALA A 53 0.92 -6.81 17.07
N THR A 54 1.38 -7.55 18.10
CA THR A 54 1.71 -7.01 19.43
C THR A 54 3.00 -7.63 19.97
N ASP A 55 3.62 -6.98 20.96
CA ASP A 55 4.80 -7.51 21.67
C ASP A 55 4.53 -8.90 22.25
N MET A 56 3.34 -9.12 22.81
CA MET A 56 2.94 -10.41 23.38
C MET A 56 2.82 -11.51 22.32
N GLU A 57 2.31 -11.20 21.13
CA GLU A 57 2.28 -12.13 20.01
C GLU A 57 3.69 -12.41 19.48
N ALA A 58 4.56 -11.40 19.42
CA ALA A 58 5.94 -11.55 18.97
C ALA A 58 6.70 -12.49 19.91
N LEU A 59 6.50 -12.35 21.22
CA LEU A 59 7.08 -13.24 22.23
C LEU A 59 6.60 -14.69 22.07
N LYS A 60 5.32 -14.93 21.76
CA LYS A 60 4.75 -16.28 21.59
C LYS A 60 5.00 -16.90 20.21
N SER A 61 5.33 -16.08 19.21
CA SER A 61 5.45 -16.54 17.82
C SER A 61 6.56 -17.59 17.64
N PRO A 62 6.30 -18.68 16.89
CA PRO A 62 7.33 -19.68 16.57
C PRO A 62 8.21 -19.27 15.38
N LEU A 63 7.98 -18.10 14.76
CA LEU A 63 8.71 -17.65 13.58
C LEU A 63 10.21 -17.40 13.84
N MET A 64 10.57 -17.08 15.08
CA MET A 64 11.94 -16.78 15.49
C MET A 64 12.28 -17.46 16.80
N GLY A 65 13.52 -17.94 16.92
CA GLY A 65 14.09 -18.41 18.19
C GLY A 65 14.30 -17.25 19.18
N ILE A 66 14.49 -17.57 20.46
CA ILE A 66 14.61 -16.56 21.53
C ILE A 66 15.77 -15.59 21.31
N PHE A 67 16.92 -16.08 20.85
CA PHE A 67 18.08 -15.24 20.56
C PHE A 67 17.87 -14.36 19.32
N GLU A 68 17.22 -14.91 18.30
CA GLU A 68 16.87 -14.16 17.09
C GLU A 68 15.89 -13.03 17.42
N LYS A 69 14.87 -13.29 18.25
CA LYS A 69 13.95 -12.24 18.74
C LYS A 69 14.66 -11.08 19.43
N ARG A 70 15.76 -11.35 20.17
CA ARG A 70 16.55 -10.28 20.81
C ARG A 70 17.27 -9.42 19.78
N ARG A 71 17.80 -10.02 18.69
CA ARG A 71 18.44 -9.28 17.59
C ARG A 71 17.40 -8.51 16.76
N ALA A 72 16.31 -9.17 16.38
CA ALA A 72 15.20 -8.57 15.65
C ALA A 72 14.61 -7.38 16.42
N ARG A 73 14.46 -7.47 17.75
CA ARG A 73 14.03 -6.34 18.59
C ARG A 73 14.95 -5.12 18.44
N LYS A 74 16.28 -5.31 18.44
CA LYS A 74 17.23 -4.20 18.26
C LYS A 74 17.08 -3.57 16.87
N PHE A 75 16.91 -4.39 15.85
CA PHE A 75 16.67 -3.91 14.49
C PHE A 75 15.35 -3.13 14.38
N PHE A 76 14.25 -3.63 14.94
CA PHE A 76 12.98 -2.92 14.92
C PHE A 76 13.02 -1.59 15.67
N ILE A 77 13.76 -1.51 16.80
CA ILE A 77 14.00 -0.25 17.50
C ILE A 77 14.72 0.74 16.58
N TYR A 78 15.80 0.31 15.92
CA TYR A 78 16.50 1.15 14.94
C TYR A 78 15.56 1.67 13.83
N VAL A 79 14.76 0.80 13.22
CA VAL A 79 13.79 1.18 12.18
C VAL A 79 12.78 2.22 12.69
N GLN A 80 12.27 2.04 13.92
CA GLN A 80 11.35 2.99 14.54
C GLN A 80 12.02 4.33 14.82
N ASP A 81 13.22 4.33 15.38
CA ASP A 81 13.93 5.54 15.80
C ASP A 81 14.60 6.28 14.62
N TYR A 82 14.82 5.61 13.48
CA TYR A 82 15.45 6.21 12.31
C TYR A 82 14.67 7.45 11.82
N ASN A 83 15.36 8.59 11.76
CA ASN A 83 14.85 9.85 11.26
C ASN A 83 15.80 10.41 10.19
N GLU A 84 15.32 10.56 8.95
CA GLU A 84 16.11 11.08 7.82
C GLU A 84 16.75 12.45 8.11
N SER A 85 16.08 13.28 8.92
CA SER A 85 16.54 14.63 9.29
C SER A 85 17.47 14.69 10.50
N ASP A 86 17.64 13.59 11.23
CA ASP A 86 18.51 13.53 12.41
C ASP A 86 19.62 12.49 12.23
N PRO A 87 20.84 12.91 11.84
CA PRO A 87 21.99 12.02 11.67
C PRO A 87 22.36 11.19 12.90
N LYS A 88 21.96 11.59 14.11
CA LYS A 88 22.25 10.82 15.34
C LYS A 88 21.52 9.48 15.36
N THR A 89 20.39 9.39 14.67
CA THR A 89 19.57 8.17 14.57
C THR A 89 20.08 7.17 13.54
N HIS A 90 21.06 7.57 12.71
CA HIS A 90 21.50 6.78 11.55
C HIS A 90 22.47 5.65 11.94
N GLU A 91 23.01 5.70 13.17
CA GLU A 91 24.06 4.80 13.65
C GLU A 91 25.25 4.66 12.67
N GLY A 92 25.65 5.77 12.05
CA GLY A 92 26.74 5.83 11.09
C GLY A 92 26.43 5.25 9.70
N MET A 93 25.16 4.96 9.38
CA MET A 93 24.77 4.41 8.08
C MET A 93 24.03 5.43 7.23
N ASN A 94 24.43 5.59 5.97
CA ASN A 94 23.63 6.32 4.99
C ASN A 94 22.69 5.36 4.26
N LEU A 95 21.40 5.34 4.62
CA LEU A 95 20.40 4.43 4.04
C LEU A 95 20.07 4.70 2.56
N THR A 96 20.53 5.82 2.00
CA THR A 96 20.43 6.10 0.56
C THR A 96 21.49 5.36 -0.27
N THR A 97 22.51 4.80 0.39
CA THR A 97 23.62 4.11 -0.28
C THR A 97 23.86 2.70 0.25
N VAL A 98 23.65 2.48 1.55
CA VAL A 98 23.78 1.17 2.20
C VAL A 98 22.63 0.28 1.74
N THR A 99 22.95 -0.94 1.29
CA THR A 99 21.92 -1.87 0.82
C THR A 99 21.14 -2.45 2.00
N THR A 100 19.91 -2.91 1.75
CA THR A 100 19.11 -3.58 2.79
C THR A 100 19.86 -4.78 3.39
N ARG A 101 20.59 -5.56 2.58
CA ARG A 101 21.42 -6.69 3.02
C ARG A 101 22.49 -6.25 4.02
N GLN A 102 23.20 -5.16 3.72
CA GLN A 102 24.24 -4.62 4.61
C GLN A 102 23.65 -4.11 5.93
N LEU A 103 22.50 -3.41 5.86
CA LEU A 103 21.79 -2.96 7.05
C LEU A 103 21.40 -4.15 7.95
N ILE A 104 20.77 -5.19 7.38
CA ILE A 104 20.32 -6.34 8.16
C ILE A 104 21.51 -7.13 8.73
N ALA A 105 22.58 -7.30 7.97
CA ALA A 105 23.79 -7.97 8.42
C ALA A 105 24.41 -7.31 9.67
N LYS A 106 24.32 -5.97 9.80
CA LYS A 106 24.77 -5.25 11.02
C LYS A 106 24.08 -5.73 12.29
N TYR A 107 22.82 -6.14 12.20
CA TYR A 107 22.04 -6.67 13.34
C TYR A 107 22.17 -8.18 13.50
N GLY A 108 22.84 -8.86 12.57
CA GLY A 108 23.11 -10.30 12.61
C GLY A 108 21.83 -11.15 12.54
N LEU A 109 20.83 -10.70 11.77
CA LEU A 109 19.61 -11.47 11.56
C LEU A 109 19.85 -12.64 10.60
N ASP A 110 19.17 -13.75 10.83
CA ASP A 110 19.26 -14.92 9.95
C ASP A 110 18.39 -14.78 8.69
N ASP A 111 18.64 -15.63 7.70
CA ASP A 111 17.95 -15.55 6.40
C ASP A 111 16.43 -15.74 6.53
N ASN A 112 15.95 -16.61 7.44
CA ASN A 112 14.50 -16.77 7.64
C ASN A 112 13.86 -15.50 8.20
N THR A 113 14.59 -14.76 9.04
CA THR A 113 14.15 -13.49 9.62
C THR A 113 14.20 -12.37 8.59
N VAL A 114 15.21 -12.36 7.73
CA VAL A 114 15.32 -11.46 6.58
C VAL A 114 14.11 -11.64 5.66
N ASP A 115 13.80 -12.87 5.24
CA ASP A 115 12.63 -13.18 4.40
C ASP A 115 11.32 -12.70 5.05
N PHE A 116 11.14 -12.99 6.33
CA PHE A 116 9.96 -12.55 7.06
C PHE A 116 9.85 -11.01 7.10
N ILE A 117 10.94 -10.30 7.38
CA ILE A 117 10.95 -8.84 7.42
C ILE A 117 10.66 -8.26 6.05
N GLY A 118 11.34 -8.73 5.00
CA GLY A 118 11.17 -8.24 3.64
C GLY A 118 9.77 -8.47 3.09
N HIS A 119 9.27 -9.69 3.19
CA HIS A 119 8.03 -10.07 2.52
C HIS A 119 6.78 -9.89 3.38
N ALA A 120 6.84 -10.12 4.70
CA ALA A 120 5.67 -10.04 5.56
C ALA A 120 5.47 -8.67 6.21
N LEU A 121 6.55 -7.87 6.39
CA LEU A 121 6.47 -6.54 7.00
C LEU A 121 6.71 -5.41 5.98
N ALA A 122 7.79 -5.48 5.19
CA ALA A 122 8.07 -4.48 4.16
C ALA A 122 7.26 -4.71 2.86
N LEU A 123 6.60 -5.88 2.74
CA LEU A 123 5.79 -6.27 1.59
C LEU A 123 6.53 -6.21 0.25
N GLN A 124 7.80 -6.57 0.26
CA GLN A 124 8.59 -6.72 -0.95
C GLN A 124 8.13 -7.97 -1.70
N ARG A 125 8.05 -7.88 -3.04
CA ARG A 125 7.51 -8.95 -3.89
C ARG A 125 8.54 -10.01 -4.26
N ASP A 126 9.81 -9.64 -4.21
CA ASP A 126 10.97 -10.43 -4.60
C ASP A 126 12.19 -9.93 -3.84
N ASP A 127 13.31 -10.65 -3.92
CA ASP A 127 14.52 -10.39 -3.13
C ASP A 127 15.43 -9.27 -3.66
N ARG A 128 15.05 -8.58 -4.74
CA ARG A 128 15.90 -7.51 -5.30
C ARG A 128 16.13 -6.37 -4.32
N TYR A 129 15.16 -6.13 -3.43
CA TYR A 129 15.25 -5.12 -2.36
C TYR A 129 16.49 -5.30 -1.46
N LEU A 130 17.05 -6.51 -1.36
CA LEU A 130 18.24 -6.80 -0.56
C LEU A 130 19.46 -6.03 -1.06
N ASP A 131 19.56 -5.84 -2.38
CA ASP A 131 20.70 -5.22 -3.04
C ASP A 131 20.41 -3.75 -3.44
N GLU A 132 19.22 -3.25 -3.12
CA GLU A 132 18.82 -1.84 -3.26
C GLU A 132 19.07 -1.05 -1.96
N PRO A 133 19.15 0.30 -2.04
CA PRO A 133 19.27 1.16 -0.86
C PRO A 133 18.18 0.90 0.19
N ALA A 134 18.61 0.78 1.46
CA ALA A 134 17.75 0.34 2.56
C ALA A 134 16.62 1.32 2.94
N LEU A 135 16.71 2.58 2.50
CA LEU A 135 15.77 3.64 2.90
C LEU A 135 14.31 3.30 2.56
N ASP A 136 14.03 2.75 1.37
CA ASP A 136 12.67 2.38 0.98
C ASP A 136 12.11 1.25 1.86
N THR A 137 12.92 0.21 2.10
CA THR A 137 12.57 -0.89 3.00
C THR A 137 12.26 -0.38 4.42
N VAL A 138 13.10 0.50 4.97
CA VAL A 138 12.87 1.10 6.30
C VAL A 138 11.58 1.92 6.32
N LYS A 139 11.30 2.73 5.29
CA LYS A 139 10.04 3.50 5.19
C LYS A 139 8.81 2.59 5.13
N ARG A 140 8.87 1.50 4.37
CA ARG A 140 7.77 0.51 4.29
C ARG A 140 7.53 -0.17 5.63
N MET A 141 8.59 -0.55 6.34
CA MET A 141 8.47 -1.13 7.67
C MET A 141 7.87 -0.16 8.69
N LYS A 142 8.28 1.12 8.66
CA LYS A 142 7.68 2.17 9.49
C LYS A 142 6.19 2.33 9.17
N LEU A 143 5.84 2.42 7.89
CA LEU A 143 4.45 2.47 7.45
C LEU A 143 3.62 1.27 7.95
N TYR A 144 4.17 0.05 7.90
CA TYR A 144 3.52 -1.14 8.41
C TYR A 144 3.25 -1.04 9.91
N ALA A 145 4.28 -0.67 10.69
CA ALA A 145 4.18 -0.54 12.15
C ALA A 145 3.21 0.57 12.58
N GLU A 146 3.27 1.74 11.94
CA GLU A 146 2.34 2.84 12.17
C GLU A 146 0.89 2.45 11.80
N SER A 147 0.73 1.67 10.74
CA SER A 147 -0.58 1.15 10.32
C SER A 147 -1.14 0.15 11.32
N LEU A 148 -0.31 -0.75 11.85
CA LEU A 148 -0.69 -1.66 12.95
C LEU A 148 -1.12 -0.88 14.20
N ALA A 149 -0.43 0.19 14.55
CA ALA A 149 -0.73 1.00 15.73
C ALA A 149 -1.99 1.86 15.57
N ARG A 150 -2.44 2.12 14.33
CA ARG A 150 -3.55 3.04 14.05
C ARG A 150 -4.92 2.48 14.44
N PHE A 151 -5.16 1.18 14.23
CA PHE A 151 -6.44 0.54 14.52
C PHE A 151 -6.24 -0.77 15.27
N ALA A 152 -7.07 -1.02 16.29
CA ALA A 152 -7.09 -2.29 17.01
C ALA A 152 -7.73 -3.40 16.14
N GLY A 153 -6.94 -3.95 15.21
CA GLY A 153 -7.42 -4.90 14.20
C GLY A 153 -6.61 -6.18 14.03
N GLY A 154 -5.43 -6.29 14.67
CA GLY A 154 -4.57 -7.47 14.51
C GLY A 154 -3.80 -7.54 13.18
N SER A 155 -3.93 -6.52 12.31
CA SER A 155 -3.15 -6.35 11.08
C SER A 155 -3.03 -4.86 10.73
N PRO A 156 -2.11 -4.45 9.82
CA PRO A 156 -1.99 -3.06 9.37
C PRO A 156 -3.06 -2.66 8.34
N TYR A 157 -4.01 -3.54 8.04
CA TYR A 157 -4.89 -3.39 6.89
C TYR A 157 -6.32 -3.04 7.29
N ILE A 158 -6.96 -2.23 6.45
CA ILE A 158 -8.39 -1.98 6.47
C ILE A 158 -8.99 -2.36 5.12
N TYR A 159 -10.28 -2.65 5.14
CA TYR A 159 -11.07 -2.96 3.96
C TYR A 159 -12.42 -2.25 4.04
N PRO A 160 -12.91 -1.63 2.94
CA PRO A 160 -14.24 -1.01 2.93
C PRO A 160 -15.32 -2.08 3.11
N LEU A 161 -16.27 -1.82 4.00
CA LEU A 161 -17.52 -2.57 4.02
C LEU A 161 -18.18 -2.43 2.65
N TYR A 162 -18.76 -3.52 2.16
CA TYR A 162 -19.37 -3.62 0.82
C TYR A 162 -18.39 -3.63 -0.35
N GLY A 163 -17.08 -3.67 -0.10
CA GLY A 163 -16.07 -3.94 -1.12
C GLY A 163 -15.40 -2.73 -1.74
N LEU A 164 -14.38 -2.98 -2.56
CA LEU A 164 -13.54 -1.91 -3.15
C LEU A 164 -14.32 -1.03 -4.14
N GLY A 165 -15.43 -1.52 -4.69
CA GLY A 165 -16.33 -0.76 -5.56
C GLY A 165 -16.94 0.48 -4.90
N GLU A 166 -16.94 0.56 -3.56
CA GLU A 166 -17.40 1.76 -2.85
C GLU A 166 -16.44 2.95 -3.01
N LEU A 167 -15.14 2.70 -3.21
CA LEU A 167 -14.14 3.76 -3.38
C LEU A 167 -14.41 4.61 -4.64
N PRO A 168 -14.50 4.06 -5.86
CA PRO A 168 -14.79 4.86 -7.05
C PRO A 168 -16.17 5.53 -6.95
N GLN A 169 -17.17 4.88 -6.36
CA GLN A 169 -18.48 5.48 -6.14
C GLN A 169 -18.42 6.71 -5.22
N ALA A 170 -17.67 6.63 -4.11
CA ALA A 170 -17.51 7.74 -3.18
C ALA A 170 -16.80 8.94 -3.82
N PHE A 171 -15.76 8.70 -4.63
CA PHE A 171 -15.09 9.76 -5.38
C PHE A 171 -15.96 10.31 -6.53
N ALA A 172 -16.76 9.47 -7.18
CA ALA A 172 -17.71 9.91 -8.19
C ALA A 172 -18.76 10.86 -7.59
N ARG A 173 -19.28 10.50 -6.41
CA ARG A 173 -20.18 11.36 -5.63
C ARG A 173 -19.51 12.68 -5.25
N LEU A 174 -18.27 12.64 -4.74
CA LEU A 174 -17.53 13.85 -4.40
C LEU A 174 -17.44 14.78 -5.61
N SER A 175 -17.02 14.27 -6.77
CA SER A 175 -16.93 15.04 -8.01
C SER A 175 -18.28 15.64 -8.41
N ALA A 176 -19.37 14.88 -8.31
CA ALA A 176 -20.72 15.37 -8.63
C ALA A 176 -21.16 16.53 -7.72
N VAL A 177 -20.81 16.50 -6.42
CA VAL A 177 -21.06 17.61 -5.49
C VAL A 177 -20.35 18.90 -5.93
N TYR A 178 -19.20 18.79 -6.58
CA TYR A 178 -18.45 19.92 -7.13
C TYR A 178 -18.76 20.20 -8.62
N GLY A 179 -19.85 19.66 -9.15
CA GLY A 179 -20.35 19.95 -10.51
C GLY A 179 -19.89 18.98 -11.60
N GLY A 180 -19.24 17.86 -11.24
CA GLY A 180 -18.92 16.79 -12.17
C GLY A 180 -20.18 16.12 -12.75
N THR A 181 -20.17 15.84 -14.05
CA THR A 181 -21.25 15.10 -14.73
C THR A 181 -20.76 13.70 -15.09
N TYR A 182 -21.57 12.70 -14.78
CA TYR A 182 -21.25 11.29 -14.99
C TYR A 182 -22.15 10.68 -16.06
N MET A 183 -21.54 9.95 -16.98
CA MET A 183 -22.24 9.18 -18.00
C MET A 183 -21.76 7.73 -17.90
N LEU A 184 -22.68 6.82 -17.59
CA LEU A 184 -22.44 5.38 -17.59
C LEU A 184 -23.08 4.77 -18.83
N ASN A 185 -22.61 3.58 -19.22
CA ASN A 185 -23.08 2.89 -20.42
C ASN A 185 -23.00 3.77 -21.68
N LYS A 186 -21.89 4.52 -21.80
CA LYS A 186 -21.60 5.41 -22.93
C LYS A 186 -20.55 4.73 -23.81
N PRO A 187 -20.94 4.03 -24.89
CA PRO A 187 -20.02 3.21 -25.67
C PRO A 187 -19.17 4.07 -26.63
N GLU A 188 -18.18 3.44 -27.27
CA GLU A 188 -17.40 4.04 -28.37
C GLU A 188 -16.71 5.36 -28.02
N CYS A 189 -16.30 5.53 -26.77
CA CYS A 189 -15.54 6.70 -26.32
C CYS A 189 -14.18 6.75 -27.02
N LYS A 190 -14.01 7.75 -27.89
CA LYS A 190 -12.77 7.98 -28.64
C LYS A 190 -12.16 9.31 -28.23
N VAL A 191 -10.89 9.29 -27.84
CA VAL A 191 -10.11 10.51 -27.58
C VAL A 191 -9.74 11.15 -28.92
N GLU A 192 -10.10 12.43 -29.09
CA GLU A 192 -9.79 13.21 -30.28
C GLU A 192 -8.50 14.01 -30.08
N PHE A 193 -7.72 14.08 -31.16
CA PHE A 193 -6.46 14.82 -31.21
C PHE A 193 -6.50 15.84 -32.36
N ASP A 194 -5.86 16.98 -32.16
CA ASP A 194 -5.63 17.96 -33.21
C ASP A 194 -4.46 17.55 -34.13
N GLU A 195 -4.17 18.38 -35.13
CA GLU A 195 -3.10 18.17 -36.12
C GLU A 195 -1.71 18.12 -35.48
N GLU A 196 -1.54 18.72 -34.30
CA GLU A 196 -0.28 18.70 -33.52
C GLU A 196 -0.18 17.47 -32.61
N GLY A 197 -1.21 16.60 -32.62
CA GLY A 197 -1.26 15.38 -31.81
C GLY A 197 -1.66 15.61 -30.35
N LYS A 198 -2.23 16.77 -30.02
CA LYS A 198 -2.69 17.13 -28.67
C LYS A 198 -4.18 16.85 -28.50
N VAL A 199 -4.55 16.41 -27.30
CA VAL A 199 -5.95 16.11 -26.95
C VAL A 199 -6.82 17.36 -27.08
N CYS A 200 -7.93 17.25 -27.80
CA CYS A 200 -8.89 18.33 -28.02
C CYS A 200 -10.34 17.98 -27.62
N GLY A 201 -10.65 16.70 -27.38
CA GLY A 201 -11.98 16.27 -26.94
C GLY A 201 -12.12 14.77 -26.78
N VAL A 202 -13.33 14.34 -26.43
CA VAL A 202 -13.77 12.95 -26.45
C VAL A 202 -15.09 12.86 -27.20
N THR A 203 -15.16 11.98 -28.19
CA THR A 203 -16.37 11.70 -28.97
C THR A 203 -17.00 10.39 -28.53
N SER A 204 -18.33 10.34 -28.45
CA SER A 204 -19.10 9.11 -28.27
C SER A 204 -20.49 9.27 -28.88
N GLU A 205 -20.94 8.27 -29.64
CA GLU A 205 -22.25 8.24 -30.33
C GLU A 205 -22.50 9.51 -31.17
N GLY A 206 -21.46 10.03 -31.83
CA GLY A 206 -21.54 11.22 -32.68
C GLY A 206 -21.50 12.56 -31.96
N GLU A 207 -21.49 12.59 -30.63
CA GLU A 207 -21.35 13.82 -29.84
C GLU A 207 -19.92 13.99 -29.31
N THR A 208 -19.39 15.22 -29.36
CA THR A 208 -18.02 15.52 -28.91
C THR A 208 -18.02 16.51 -27.74
N ALA A 209 -17.48 16.07 -26.61
CA ALA A 209 -17.14 16.93 -25.48
C ALA A 209 -15.72 17.48 -25.63
N LYS A 210 -15.57 18.80 -25.78
CA LYS A 210 -14.25 19.45 -25.91
C LYS A 210 -13.55 19.57 -24.56
N CYS A 211 -12.25 19.27 -24.52
CA CYS A 211 -11.45 19.36 -23.31
C CYS A 211 -9.98 19.61 -23.63
N LYS A 212 -9.21 20.07 -22.62
CA LYS A 212 -7.77 20.32 -22.74
C LYS A 212 -6.91 19.15 -22.27
N LYS A 213 -7.51 18.24 -21.50
CA LYS A 213 -6.86 17.08 -20.86
C LYS A 213 -7.90 15.96 -20.76
N VAL A 214 -7.43 14.73 -20.91
CA VAL A 214 -8.20 13.51 -20.69
C VAL A 214 -7.40 12.63 -19.72
N VAL A 215 -8.11 11.99 -18.80
CA VAL A 215 -7.58 10.94 -17.92
C VAL A 215 -8.42 9.70 -18.22
N CYS A 216 -7.78 8.60 -18.59
CA CYS A 216 -8.43 7.33 -18.90
C CYS A 216 -7.52 6.16 -18.52
N ASP A 217 -8.10 4.97 -18.32
CA ASP A 217 -7.31 3.75 -18.17
C ASP A 217 -6.78 3.27 -19.53
N PRO A 218 -5.78 2.35 -19.55
CA PRO A 218 -5.14 1.91 -20.79
C PRO A 218 -6.08 1.30 -21.84
N SER A 219 -7.26 0.78 -21.45
CA SER A 219 -8.20 0.18 -22.41
C SER A 219 -8.76 1.17 -23.43
N TYR A 220 -8.83 2.46 -23.08
CA TYR A 220 -9.31 3.53 -23.97
C TYR A 220 -8.25 4.01 -24.97
N LEU A 221 -6.99 3.64 -24.78
CA LEU A 221 -5.85 4.03 -25.64
C LEU A 221 -4.92 2.84 -25.90
N SER A 222 -5.46 1.69 -26.29
CA SER A 222 -4.69 0.45 -26.49
C SER A 222 -3.57 0.53 -27.54
N ASN A 223 -3.61 1.53 -28.43
CA ASN A 223 -2.66 1.71 -29.52
C ASN A 223 -1.65 2.86 -29.30
N LYS A 224 -1.57 3.41 -28.09
CA LYS A 224 -0.57 4.42 -27.69
C LYS A 224 0.11 4.02 -26.39
#